data_AF-A0A350NW40-F1
#
_entry.id   AF-A0A350NW40-F1
#
_cell.length_a   1.000
_cell.length_b   1.000
_cell.length_c   1.000
_cell.angle_alpha   90.00
_cell.angle_beta   90.00
_cell.angle_gamma   90.00
#
_symmetry.space_group_name_H-M   'P 1'
#
loop_
_entity.id
_entity.type
_entity.pdbx_description
1 polymer ?
#
loop_
_entity_poly.entity_id
_entity_poly.type
_entity_poly.pdbx_seq_one_letter_code
_entity_poly.pdbx_strand_id
1 'polypeptide(L)'
;MKPGSKGWKNLMAKMYGIGASVVIIGALFKIQHWPGAGPMLVLGLGTEAIIFFFSAFEKPHEEPDWSLVYPELATPADGSKPKKGTITGQLDDMLAEANIEPALLDRLSDGMRHL
;
A
#
# COMPACT_ATOMS: atom_id res chain seq x y z
N MET A 1 9.43 -2.27 26.39
CA MET A 1 9.51 -2.66 24.96
C MET A 1 9.79 -1.39 24.16
N LYS A 2 10.75 -1.37 23.23
CA LYS A 2 11.06 -0.17 22.44
C LYS A 2 9.91 0.12 21.45
N PRO A 3 9.40 1.37 21.37
CA PRO A 3 8.44 1.75 20.33
C PRO A 3 9.06 1.48 18.95
N GLY A 4 8.33 0.75 18.09
CA GLY A 4 8.79 0.36 16.75
C GLY A 4 9.40 -1.04 16.61
N SER A 5 9.53 -1.83 17.69
CA SER A 5 9.97 -3.23 17.57
C SER A 5 8.92 -4.11 16.86
N LYS A 6 9.35 -5.19 16.19
CA LYS A 6 8.45 -6.13 15.49
C LYS A 6 7.34 -6.68 16.41
N GLY A 7 7.65 -6.88 17.69
CA GLY A 7 6.68 -7.27 18.71
C GLY A 7 5.67 -6.17 19.08
N TRP A 8 6.09 -4.90 19.06
CA TRP A 8 5.21 -3.75 19.28
C TRP A 8 4.19 -3.59 18.15
N LYS A 9 4.64 -3.69 16.90
CA LYS A 9 3.76 -3.65 15.71
C LYS A 9 2.71 -4.78 15.73
N ASN A 10 3.14 -6.00 16.06
CA ASN A 10 2.22 -7.14 16.18
C ASN A 10 1.24 -7.01 17.35
N LEU A 11 1.66 -6.42 18.47
CA LEU A 11 0.79 -6.15 19.61
C LEU A 11 -0.28 -5.12 19.24
N MET A 12 0.11 -4.05 18.56
CA MET A 12 -0.78 -2.97 18.13
C MET A 12 -1.81 -3.46 17.11
N ALA A 13 -1.39 -4.23 16.10
CA ALA A 13 -2.32 -4.88 15.17
C ALA A 13 -3.39 -5.74 15.87
N LYS A 14 -2.99 -6.50 16.90
CA LYS A 14 -3.94 -7.28 17.71
C LYS A 14 -4.84 -6.39 18.57
N MET A 15 -4.31 -5.31 19.12
CA MET A 15 -5.06 -4.37 19.95
C MET A 15 -6.15 -3.65 19.16
N TYR A 16 -5.87 -3.21 17.93
CA TYR A 16 -6.89 -2.64 17.04
C TYR A 16 -7.99 -3.66 16.71
N GLY A 17 -7.63 -4.91 16.39
CA GLY A 17 -8.62 -5.96 16.11
C GLY A 17 -9.51 -6.31 17.32
N ILE A 18 -8.92 -6.36 18.52
CA ILE A 18 -9.65 -6.60 19.76
C ILE A 18 -10.56 -5.40 20.08
N GLY A 19 -10.05 -4.17 19.99
CA GLY A 19 -10.84 -2.94 20.21
C GLY A 19 -12.06 -2.87 19.30
N ALA A 20 -11.86 -3.08 18.01
CA ALA A 20 -12.93 -3.07 17.02
C ALA A 20 -14.02 -4.10 17.33
N SER A 21 -13.64 -5.30 17.79
CA SER A 21 -14.61 -6.33 18.18
C SER A 21 -15.53 -5.89 19.33
N VAL A 22 -14.99 -5.18 20.33
CA VAL A 22 -15.76 -4.68 21.48
C VAL A 22 -16.75 -3.60 21.03
N VAL A 23 -16.33 -2.73 20.10
CA VAL A 23 -17.18 -1.68 19.52
C VAL A 23 -18.33 -2.28 18.73
N ILE A 24 -18.05 -3.28 17.89
CA ILE A 24 -19.07 -3.96 17.09
C ILE A 24 -20.11 -4.61 18.01
N ILE A 25 -19.69 -5.22 19.11
CA ILE A 25 -20.62 -5.77 20.12
C ILE A 25 -21.45 -4.66 20.76
N GLY A 26 -20.85 -3.53 21.13
CA GLY A 26 -21.56 -2.37 21.67
C GLY A 26 -22.61 -1.79 20.70
N ALA A 27 -22.24 -1.68 19.42
CA ALA A 27 -23.14 -1.24 18.35
C ALA A 27 -24.28 -2.25 18.12
N LEU A 28 -23.99 -3.55 18.17
CA LEU A 28 -24.98 -4.61 18.05
C LEU A 28 -26.03 -4.51 19.16
N PHE A 29 -25.60 -4.33 20.42
CA PHE A 29 -26.52 -4.14 21.55
C PHE A 29 -27.42 -2.91 21.36
N LYS A 30 -26.87 -1.83 20.79
CA LYS A 30 -27.62 -0.61 20.49
C LYS A 30 -28.68 -0.83 19.42
N ILE A 31 -28.35 -1.55 18.33
CA ILE A 31 -29.28 -1.85 17.23
C ILE A 31 -30.39 -2.80 17.71
N GLN A 32 -30.03 -3.82 18.48
CA GLN A 32 -30.98 -4.81 18.99
C GLN A 32 -31.81 -4.33 20.20
N HIS A 33 -31.56 -3.12 20.71
CA HIS A 33 -32.24 -2.53 21.86
C HIS A 33 -32.17 -3.40 23.13
N TRP A 34 -31.09 -4.17 23.28
CA TRP A 34 -30.91 -5.02 24.44
C TRP A 34 -30.70 -4.19 25.72
N PRO A 35 -31.13 -4.71 26.88
CA PRO A 35 -30.89 -4.03 28.16
C PRO A 35 -29.38 -3.83 28.37
N GLY A 36 -28.97 -2.63 28.75
CA GLY A 36 -27.56 -2.27 28.89
C GLY A 36 -26.88 -1.79 27.60
N ALA A 37 -27.63 -1.53 26.53
CA ALA A 37 -27.08 -1.00 25.27
C ALA A 37 -26.27 0.30 25.43
N GLY A 38 -26.73 1.23 26.28
CA GLY A 38 -25.99 2.46 26.56
C GLY A 38 -24.59 2.18 27.14
N PRO A 39 -24.50 1.49 28.30
CA PRO A 39 -23.24 1.09 28.89
C PRO A 39 -22.30 0.31 27.96
N MET A 40 -22.81 -0.66 27.19
CA MET A 40 -21.96 -1.42 26.25
C MET A 40 -21.43 -0.57 25.09
N LEU A 41 -22.24 0.37 24.60
CA LEU A 41 -21.80 1.31 23.56
C LEU A 41 -20.71 2.25 24.09
N VAL A 42 -20.87 2.76 25.32
CA VAL A 42 -19.85 3.59 25.98
C VAL A 42 -18.56 2.81 26.20
N LEU A 43 -18.63 1.54 26.60
CA LEU A 43 -17.46 0.69 26.74
C LEU A 43 -16.73 0.45 25.40
N GLY A 44 -17.48 0.15 24.34
CA GLY A 44 -16.90 -0.02 23.01
C GLY A 44 -16.21 1.24 22.50
N LEU A 45 -16.93 2.36 22.48
CA LEU A 45 -16.39 3.64 22.02
C LEU A 45 -15.28 4.17 22.92
N GLY A 46 -15.36 3.96 24.24
CA GLY A 46 -14.31 4.31 25.18
C GLY A 46 -13.03 3.50 24.99
N THR A 47 -13.15 2.22 24.63
CA THR A 47 -12.01 1.38 24.27
C THR A 47 -11.29 1.94 23.04
N GLU A 48 -12.02 2.33 21.99
CA GLU A 48 -11.43 2.97 20.80
C GLU A 48 -10.80 4.32 21.13
N ALA A 49 -11.45 5.14 21.94
CA ALA A 49 -10.88 6.44 22.33
C ALA A 49 -9.50 6.29 22.98
N ILE A 50 -9.31 5.26 23.82
CA ILE A 50 -8.02 4.95 24.43
C ILE A 50 -7.02 4.45 23.38
N ILE A 51 -7.42 3.52 22.51
CA ILE A 51 -6.56 2.97 21.47
C ILE A 51 -6.06 4.06 20.52
N PHE A 52 -6.97 4.92 20.03
CA PHE A 52 -6.63 6.06 19.16
C PHE A 52 -5.75 7.10 19.86
N PHE A 53 -5.97 7.34 21.15
CA PHE A 53 -5.11 8.25 21.90
C PHE A 53 -3.65 7.74 21.93
N PHE A 54 -3.45 6.45 22.15
CA PHE A 54 -2.11 5.87 22.15
C PHE A 54 -1.52 5.67 20.74
N SER A 55 -2.36 5.46 19.72
CA SER A 55 -1.89 5.34 18.32
C SER A 55 -1.29 6.63 17.79
N ALA A 56 -1.72 7.80 18.28
CA ALA A 56 -1.16 9.09 17.91
C ALA A 56 0.35 9.22 18.23
N PHE A 57 0.88 8.37 19.12
CA PHE A 57 2.29 8.33 19.47
C PHE A 57 3.08 7.26 18.70
N GLU A 58 2.44 6.48 17.82
CA GLU A 58 3.15 5.54 16.95
C GLU A 58 3.81 6.26 15.77
N LYS A 59 4.99 5.77 15.39
CA LYS A 59 5.64 6.21 14.15
C LYS A 59 4.73 5.85 12.96
N PRO A 60 4.56 6.76 11.98
CA PRO A 60 3.80 6.46 10.77
C PRO A 60 4.26 5.13 10.16
N HIS A 61 3.30 4.33 9.68
CA HIS A 61 3.66 3.13 8.93
C HIS A 61 4.48 3.54 7.71
N GLU A 62 5.72 3.06 7.63
CA GLU A 62 6.53 3.19 6.43
C GLU A 62 5.85 2.37 5.35
N GLU A 63 5.28 3.04 4.35
CA GLU A 63 4.74 2.37 3.18
C GLU A 63 5.89 1.66 2.45
N PRO A 64 5.69 0.41 1.98
CA PRO A 64 6.68 -0.26 1.14
C PRO A 64 7.02 0.64 -0.06
N ASP A 65 8.31 0.80 -0.33
CA ASP A 65 8.74 1.58 -1.49
C ASP A 65 8.42 0.82 -2.78
N TRP A 66 7.23 1.08 -3.33
CA TRP A 66 6.74 0.48 -4.56
C TRP A 66 7.59 0.86 -5.78
N SER A 67 8.42 1.90 -5.68
CA SER A 67 9.33 2.30 -6.75
C SER A 67 10.43 1.26 -7.02
N LEU A 68 10.71 0.39 -6.06
CA LEU A 68 11.64 -0.73 -6.24
C LEU A 68 11.14 -1.76 -7.25
N VAL A 69 9.81 -1.91 -7.37
CA VAL A 69 9.16 -2.87 -8.28
C VAL A 69 8.61 -2.17 -9.52
N TYR A 70 8.10 -0.95 -9.34
CA TYR A 70 7.54 -0.10 -10.39
C TYR A 70 8.33 1.21 -10.42
N PRO A 71 9.51 1.24 -11.07
CA PRO A 71 10.35 2.44 -11.14
C PRO A 71 9.62 3.64 -11.78
N GLU A 72 8.54 3.40 -12.51
CA GLU A 72 7.61 4.41 -13.02
C GLU A 72 6.86 5.21 -11.94
N LEU A 73 6.74 4.67 -10.72
CA LEU A 73 6.17 5.35 -9.54
C LEU A 73 7.23 6.08 -8.71
N ALA A 74 8.51 5.94 -9.05
CA ALA A 74 9.59 6.67 -8.39
C ALA A 74 9.35 8.17 -8.56
N THR A 75 9.16 8.89 -7.45
CA THR A 75 9.11 10.35 -7.47
C THR A 75 10.56 10.84 -7.41
N PRO A 76 11.08 11.51 -8.46
CA PRO A 76 12.43 12.03 -8.43
C PRO A 76 12.59 13.05 -7.31
N ALA A 77 13.71 12.99 -6.57
CA ALA A 77 13.98 13.83 -5.40
C ALA A 77 13.89 15.35 -5.68
N ASP A 78 14.04 15.75 -6.93
CA ASP A 78 13.98 17.15 -7.39
C ASP A 78 12.58 17.58 -7.92
N GLY A 79 11.54 16.76 -7.77
CA GLY A 79 10.19 17.06 -8.26
C GLY A 79 10.05 17.10 -9.80
N SER A 80 11.07 16.66 -10.52
CA SER A 80 11.03 16.52 -11.99
C SER A 80 10.18 15.30 -12.37
N LYS A 81 9.47 15.36 -13.51
CA LYS A 81 8.69 14.21 -14.01
C LYS A 81 9.63 13.02 -14.27
N PRO A 82 9.24 11.78 -13.94
CA PRO A 82 10.08 10.61 -14.17
C PRO A 82 10.44 10.54 -15.66
N LYS A 83 11.74 10.42 -15.95
CA LYS A 83 12.23 10.27 -17.32
C LYS A 83 11.64 8.96 -17.86
N LYS A 84 10.87 9.11 -18.94
CA LYS A 84 10.19 8.05 -19.68
C LYS A 84 11.23 7.06 -20.21
N GLY A 85 11.57 6.06 -19.42
CA GLY A 85 12.47 4.97 -19.79
C GLY A 85 11.72 3.65 -19.74
N THR A 86 10.67 3.51 -20.54
CA THR A 86 10.05 2.20 -20.75
C THR A 86 11.06 1.31 -21.48
N ILE A 87 11.05 0.00 -21.24
CA ILE A 87 11.90 -0.96 -21.96
C ILE A 87 11.71 -0.79 -23.47
N THR A 88 10.48 -0.51 -23.90
CA THR A 88 10.15 -0.14 -25.29
C THR A 88 10.84 1.13 -25.77
N GLY A 89 11.02 2.16 -24.92
CA GLY A 89 11.75 3.37 -25.29
C GLY A 89 13.26 3.14 -25.44
N GLN A 90 13.85 2.30 -24.58
CA GLN A 90 15.26 1.90 -24.74
C GLN A 90 15.48 1.04 -25.99
N LEU A 91 14.51 0.21 -26.36
CA LEU A 91 14.53 -0.53 -27.63
C LEU A 91 14.39 0.42 -28.82
N ASP A 92 13.48 1.40 -28.77
CA ASP A 92 13.33 2.42 -29.82
C ASP A 92 14.62 3.24 -29.99
N ASP A 93 15.28 3.62 -28.90
CA ASP A 93 16.56 4.33 -28.92
C ASP A 93 17.68 3.45 -29.49
N MET A 94 17.73 2.16 -29.14
CA MET A 94 18.69 1.20 -29.72
C MET A 94 18.42 0.93 -31.20
N LEU A 95 17.15 0.91 -31.63
CA LEU A 95 16.76 0.74 -33.03
C LEU A 95 17.11 1.99 -33.86
N ALA A 96 16.98 3.18 -33.27
CA ALA A 96 17.37 4.45 -33.89
C ALA A 96 18.91 4.60 -33.97
N GLU A 97 19.64 4.26 -32.90
CA GLU A 97 21.11 4.32 -32.84
C GLU A 97 21.75 3.29 -33.78
N ALA A 98 21.18 2.08 -33.89
CA ALA A 98 21.67 1.02 -34.76
C ALA A 98 21.32 1.22 -36.26
N ASN A 99 20.63 2.32 -36.61
CA ASN A 99 20.24 2.69 -37.97
C ASN A 99 19.62 1.51 -38.74
N ILE A 100 18.65 0.85 -38.11
CA ILE A 100 18.05 -0.40 -38.59
C ILE A 100 17.18 -0.08 -39.82
N GLU A 101 17.62 -0.51 -41.00
CA GLU A 101 16.84 -0.38 -42.24
C GLU A 101 15.52 -1.18 -42.18
N PRO A 102 14.45 -0.73 -42.85
CA PRO A 102 13.14 -1.41 -42.88
C PRO A 102 13.23 -2.89 -43.25
N ALA A 103 14.18 -3.26 -44.11
CA ALA A 103 14.41 -4.63 -44.56
C ALA A 103 14.83 -5.60 -43.44
N LEU A 104 15.42 -5.11 -42.33
CA LEU A 104 15.80 -5.94 -41.18
C LEU A 104 14.62 -6.14 -40.22
N LEU A 105 13.73 -5.15 -40.08
CA LEU A 105 12.48 -5.29 -39.34
C LEU A 105 11.54 -6.30 -40.00
N ASP A 106 11.49 -6.32 -41.34
CA ASP A 106 10.70 -7.30 -42.09
C ASP A 106 11.17 -8.73 -41.82
N ARG A 107 12.49 -8.97 -41.75
CA ARG A 107 13.08 -10.28 -41.45
C ARG A 107 12.80 -10.74 -40.01
N LEU A 108 12.80 -9.80 -39.05
CA LEU A 108 12.43 -10.10 -37.66
C LEU A 108 10.92 -10.40 -37.53
N SER A 109 10.08 -9.64 -38.23
CA SER A 109 8.63 -9.87 -38.28
C SER A 109 8.29 -11.24 -38.88
N ASP A 110 8.94 -11.64 -39.97
CA ASP A 110 8.77 -12.96 -40.56
C ASP A 110 9.25 -14.08 -39.62
N GLY A 111 10.35 -13.86 -38.88
CA GLY A 111 10.83 -14.79 -37.86
C GLY A 111 9.86 -14.99 -36.69
N MET A 112 9.27 -13.90 -36.17
CA MET A 112 8.27 -13.98 -35.10
C MET A 112 6.92 -14.56 -35.56
N ARG A 113 6.55 -14.40 -36.83
CA ARG A 113 5.33 -14.99 -37.40
C ARG A 113 5.45 -16.50 -37.65
N HIS A 114 6.68 -17.02 -37.65
CA HIS A 114 6.97 -18.44 -37.85
C HIS A 114 7.24 -19.22 -36.55
N LEU A 115 7.12 -18.55 -35.39
CA LEU A 115 7.06 -19.11 -34.04
C LEU A 115 5.60 -19.25 -33.58
#